data_AF-A0A101F815-F1
#
_entry.id   AF-A0A101F815-F1
#
_cell.length_a   1.000
_cell.length_b   1.000
_cell.length_c   1.000
_cell.angle_alpha   90.00
_cell.angle_beta   90.00
_cell.angle_gamma   90.00
#
_symmetry.space_group_name_H-M   'P 1'
#
loop_
_entity.id
_entity.type
_entity.pdbx_description
1 polymer ?
#
loop_
_entity_poly.entity_id
_entity_poly.type
_entity_poly.pdbx_seq_one_letter_code
_entity_poly.pdbx_strand_id
1 'polypeptide(L)'
;MKKAGLIVIIFTCSFLSCLFPGETKEKKGEYLPYLVYLMQESGAQIDGIELEGWIIFMQGENPREMFQKMMLREDLLKATEVVFLSSQPRQGQKQGLTTLLVKVRPRGSLEQAFLWESVLKKFLETAGREQGLSLTVSGKIPGELEPEQQLAWARGVLRQAGGRVITSLETEKYLSLTGFTPFLPDFLWDGRSKVNLNVAVVCSPGSGETLVYLGYPLISCEY
;
A
#
# COMPACT_ATOMS: atom_id res chain seq x y z
N MET A 1 19.98 52.52 -37.67
CA MET A 1 18.74 51.95 -37.07
C MET A 1 18.63 50.48 -37.47
N LYS A 2 18.70 49.56 -36.51
CA LYS A 2 18.25 48.14 -36.56
C LYS A 2 18.34 47.63 -35.11
N LYS A 3 17.35 47.97 -34.28
CA LYS A 3 16.23 47.11 -33.83
C LYS A 3 16.70 45.78 -33.24
N ALA A 4 16.63 45.74 -31.90
CA ALA A 4 16.71 44.57 -31.05
C ALA A 4 15.65 43.54 -31.45
N GLY A 5 16.07 42.28 -31.56
CA GLY A 5 15.21 41.13 -31.78
C GLY A 5 14.98 40.39 -30.47
N LEU A 6 13.72 40.40 -30.04
CA LEU A 6 13.12 39.68 -28.92
C LEU A 6 13.41 38.16 -29.01
N ILE A 7 14.04 37.58 -27.99
CA ILE A 7 14.11 36.12 -27.83
C ILE A 7 12.82 35.66 -27.16
N VAL A 8 11.99 34.96 -27.93
CA VAL A 8 10.81 34.24 -27.42
C VAL A 8 11.26 32.82 -27.11
N ILE A 9 11.34 32.44 -25.83
CA ILE A 9 11.53 31.05 -25.40
C ILE A 9 10.13 30.42 -25.35
N ILE A 10 9.81 29.60 -26.35
CA ILE A 10 8.61 28.76 -26.35
C ILE A 10 8.99 27.41 -25.76
N PHE A 11 8.57 27.14 -24.51
CA PHE A 11 8.51 25.78 -23.97
C PHE A 11 7.37 25.04 -24.67
N THR A 12 7.70 24.21 -25.67
CA THR A 12 6.76 23.23 -26.21
C THR A 12 6.99 21.89 -25.51
N CYS A 13 6.15 21.63 -24.50
CA CYS A 13 5.85 20.26 -24.07
C CYS A 13 5.27 19.51 -25.26
N SER A 14 5.97 18.51 -25.78
CA SER A 14 5.41 17.53 -26.71
C SER A 14 6.16 16.21 -26.58
N PHE A 15 5.51 15.26 -25.91
CA PHE A 15 5.39 13.86 -26.33
C PHE A 15 6.63 13.25 -27.00
N LEU A 16 7.53 12.70 -26.18
CA LEU A 16 8.41 11.60 -26.58
C LEU A 16 7.97 10.30 -25.90
N SER A 17 6.71 9.92 -26.10
CA SER A 17 6.20 8.58 -25.82
C SER A 17 6.27 7.74 -27.09
N CYS A 18 7.48 7.34 -27.49
CA CYS A 18 7.71 6.23 -28.41
C CYS A 18 9.21 5.94 -28.41
N LEU A 19 9.56 4.68 -28.08
CA LEU A 19 10.82 3.96 -28.31
C LEU A 19 11.50 3.43 -27.04
N PHE A 20 10.78 2.59 -26.30
CA PHE A 20 11.37 1.35 -25.77
C PHE A 20 10.27 0.27 -25.76
N PRO A 21 10.31 -0.74 -26.63
CA PRO A 21 9.62 -1.99 -26.36
C PRO A 21 10.50 -2.76 -25.37
N GLY A 22 10.55 -2.29 -24.13
CA GLY A 22 11.02 -3.11 -23.03
C GLY A 22 9.90 -4.11 -22.79
N GLU A 23 10.13 -5.38 -23.11
CA GLU A 23 9.30 -6.48 -22.62
C GLU A 23 9.18 -6.33 -21.10
N THR A 24 8.06 -5.78 -20.61
CA THR A 24 7.68 -5.92 -19.23
C THR A 24 7.31 -7.39 -19.07
N LYS A 25 8.31 -8.24 -18.81
CA LYS A 25 8.07 -9.54 -18.19
C LYS A 25 7.11 -9.27 -17.04
N GLU A 26 5.92 -9.84 -17.10
CA GLU A 26 4.93 -9.79 -16.03
C GLU A 26 5.64 -10.18 -14.72
N LYS A 27 5.99 -9.20 -13.89
CA LYS A 27 6.38 -9.44 -12.50
C LYS A 27 5.11 -9.70 -11.70
N LYS A 28 4.43 -10.80 -12.01
CA LYS A 28 3.36 -11.35 -11.15
C LYS A 28 3.99 -11.70 -9.80
N GLY A 29 3.65 -10.97 -8.74
CA GLY A 29 3.96 -11.35 -7.35
C GLY A 29 4.74 -10.33 -6.50
N GLU A 30 5.18 -9.20 -7.05
CA GLU A 30 5.84 -8.12 -6.29
C GLU A 30 4.84 -6.99 -5.99
N TYR A 31 4.21 -7.01 -4.80
CA TYR A 31 3.20 -6.02 -4.44
C TYR A 31 3.88 -4.69 -4.07
N LEU A 32 4.85 -4.72 -3.14
CA LEU A 32 5.46 -3.51 -2.60
C LEU A 32 6.27 -2.72 -3.64
N PRO A 33 7.12 -3.34 -4.49
CA PRO A 33 7.79 -2.61 -5.58
C PRO A 33 6.82 -1.91 -6.53
N TYR A 34 5.66 -2.51 -6.80
CA TYR A 34 4.63 -1.90 -7.64
C TYR A 34 3.98 -0.68 -6.96
N LEU A 35 3.65 -0.76 -5.66
CA LEU A 35 3.11 0.39 -4.93
C LEU A 35 4.13 1.52 -4.83
N VAL A 36 5.40 1.21 -4.56
CA VAL A 36 6.49 2.20 -4.51
C VAL A 36 6.64 2.90 -5.87
N TYR A 37 6.62 2.14 -6.96
CA TYR A 37 6.65 2.69 -8.32
C TYR A 37 5.48 3.66 -8.57
N LEU A 38 4.25 3.27 -8.26
CA LEU A 38 3.07 4.13 -8.45
C LEU A 38 3.19 5.44 -7.68
N MET A 39 3.63 5.38 -6.42
CA MET A 39 3.83 6.56 -5.58
C MET A 39 4.91 7.49 -6.15
N GLN A 40 6.08 6.96 -6.52
CA GLN A 40 7.18 7.75 -7.05
C GLN A 40 6.83 8.43 -8.39
N GLU A 41 6.21 7.70 -9.31
CA GLU A 41 5.79 8.24 -10.62
C GLU A 41 4.68 9.29 -10.49
N SER A 42 3.90 9.23 -9.41
CA SER A 42 2.89 10.25 -9.09
C SER A 42 3.47 11.49 -8.41
N GLY A 43 4.79 11.57 -8.24
CA GLY A 43 5.50 12.71 -7.64
C GLY A 43 5.60 12.67 -6.12
N ALA A 44 5.21 11.57 -5.47
CA ALA A 44 5.35 11.41 -4.02
C ALA A 44 6.77 10.96 -3.64
N GLN A 45 7.32 11.59 -2.62
CA GLN A 45 8.55 11.16 -1.97
C GLN A 45 8.20 10.17 -0.86
N ILE A 46 8.68 8.93 -0.97
CA ILE A 46 8.39 7.88 0.02
C ILE A 46 9.05 8.23 1.36
N ASP A 47 8.27 8.19 2.44
CA ASP A 47 8.76 8.45 3.80
C ASP A 47 8.53 7.28 4.77
N GLY A 48 7.69 6.31 4.38
CA GLY A 48 7.35 5.18 5.24
C GLY A 48 6.76 4.00 4.49
N ILE A 49 6.98 2.81 5.05
CA ILE A 49 6.40 1.55 4.60
C ILE A 49 5.91 0.79 5.82
N GLU A 50 4.69 0.28 5.74
CA GLU A 50 4.10 -0.62 6.72
C GLU A 50 3.66 -1.92 6.02
N LEU A 51 4.02 -3.05 6.62
CA LEU A 51 3.62 -4.38 6.19
C LEU A 51 2.82 -5.02 7.32
N GLU A 52 1.69 -5.63 6.99
CA GLU A 52 0.86 -6.32 7.95
C GLU A 52 0.47 -7.68 7.40
N GLY A 53 0.89 -8.74 8.07
CA GLY A 53 0.49 -10.11 7.77
C GLY A 53 -0.48 -10.61 8.82
N TRP A 54 -1.48 -11.38 8.40
CA TRP A 54 -2.39 -12.04 9.33
C TRP A 54 -2.57 -13.52 9.00
N ILE A 55 -2.79 -14.32 10.03
CA ILE A 55 -3.08 -15.76 9.93
C ILE A 55 -4.26 -16.08 10.85
N ILE A 56 -5.25 -16.80 10.35
CA ILE A 56 -6.40 -17.27 11.13
C ILE A 56 -6.14 -18.70 11.61
N PHE A 57 -6.39 -18.92 12.91
CA PHE A 57 -6.27 -20.19 13.60
C PHE A 57 -7.62 -20.66 14.08
N MET A 58 -7.80 -21.98 14.00
CA MET A 58 -8.96 -22.66 14.54
C MET A 58 -8.81 -22.82 16.07
N GLN A 59 -9.94 -22.94 16.75
CA GLN A 59 -9.96 -23.15 18.19
C GLN A 59 -9.16 -24.39 18.61
N GLY A 60 -8.29 -24.23 19.62
CA GLY A 60 -7.42 -25.30 20.15
C GLY A 60 -6.00 -25.28 19.60
N GLU A 61 -5.74 -24.48 18.56
CA GLU A 61 -4.38 -24.24 18.09
C GLU A 61 -3.66 -23.22 19.00
N ASN A 62 -2.33 -23.35 19.11
CA ASN A 62 -1.49 -22.45 19.90
C ASN A 62 -0.67 -21.54 18.95
N PRO A 63 -1.22 -20.37 18.55
CA PRO A 63 -0.56 -19.48 17.59
C PRO A 63 0.77 -18.95 18.12
N ARG A 64 0.93 -18.81 19.44
CA ARG A 64 2.17 -18.37 20.06
C ARG A 64 3.29 -19.39 19.87
N GLU A 65 3.01 -20.66 20.16
CA GLU A 65 3.98 -21.74 19.98
C GLU A 65 4.37 -21.89 18.50
N MET A 66 3.39 -21.78 17.60
CA MET A 66 3.68 -21.83 16.16
C MET A 66 4.53 -20.64 15.71
N PHE A 67 4.16 -19.42 16.12
CA PHE A 67 4.94 -18.22 15.85
C PHE A 67 6.38 -18.39 16.33
N GLN A 68 6.59 -18.84 17.58
CA GLN A 68 7.93 -19.09 18.12
C GLN A 68 8.72 -20.13 17.31
N LYS A 69 8.10 -21.25 16.90
CA LYS A 69 8.76 -22.27 16.07
C LYS A 69 9.15 -21.75 14.69
N MET A 70 8.33 -20.90 14.08
CA MET A 70 8.58 -20.33 12.76
C MET A 70 9.59 -19.17 12.80
N MET A 71 9.64 -18.44 13.93
CA MET A 71 10.43 -17.24 14.15
C MET A 71 11.85 -17.52 14.69
N LEU A 72 12.34 -18.77 14.61
CA LEU A 72 13.72 -19.15 14.97
C LEU A 72 14.82 -18.51 14.10
N ARG A 73 14.50 -17.45 13.34
CA ARG A 73 15.44 -16.58 12.64
C ARG A 73 15.41 -15.21 13.31
N GLU A 74 16.49 -14.84 13.99
CA GLU A 74 16.64 -13.61 14.79
C GLU A 74 16.28 -12.32 14.04
N ASP A 75 16.32 -12.34 12.71
CA ASP A 75 16.07 -11.19 11.85
C ASP A 75 14.64 -10.64 11.96
N LEU A 76 13.65 -11.50 12.23
CA LEU A 76 12.23 -11.13 12.30
C LEU A 76 11.80 -10.47 13.63
N LEU A 77 12.64 -10.48 14.68
CA LEU A 77 12.24 -9.98 16.00
C LEU A 77 12.57 -8.50 16.25
N LYS A 78 13.41 -7.88 15.41
CA LYS A 78 13.98 -6.55 15.67
C LYS A 78 13.14 -5.37 15.15
N ALA A 79 12.11 -5.61 14.34
CA ALA A 79 11.31 -4.56 13.70
C ALA A 79 9.78 -4.83 13.71
N THR A 80 9.31 -5.72 14.59
CA THR A 80 8.00 -6.36 14.45
C THR A 80 7.16 -6.19 15.70
N GLU A 81 5.96 -5.65 15.51
CA GLU A 81 4.88 -5.70 16.49
C GLU A 81 4.04 -6.95 16.22
N VAL A 82 3.85 -7.78 17.24
CA VAL A 82 3.11 -9.05 17.13
C VAL A 82 1.92 -8.99 18.06
N VAL A 83 0.72 -9.06 17.49
CA VAL A 83 -0.54 -8.98 18.22
C VAL A 83 -1.31 -10.28 18.03
N PHE A 84 -1.79 -10.87 19.13
CA PHE A 84 -2.65 -12.05 19.12
C PHE A 84 -4.06 -11.61 19.49
N LEU A 85 -5.02 -11.78 18.58
CA LEU A 85 -6.42 -11.44 18.78
C LEU A 85 -7.24 -12.71 18.86
N SER A 86 -7.89 -12.98 19.99
CA SER A 86 -8.76 -14.15 20.16
C SER A 86 -10.21 -13.73 20.39
N SER A 87 -11.14 -14.32 19.65
CA SER A 87 -12.58 -14.21 19.89
C SER A 87 -13.10 -15.45 20.61
N GLN A 88 -13.89 -15.22 21.66
CA GLN A 88 -14.66 -16.27 22.32
C GLN A 88 -15.94 -16.53 21.52
N PRO A 89 -16.36 -17.78 21.29
CA PRO A 89 -17.63 -18.06 20.64
C PRO A 89 -18.78 -17.48 21.48
N ARG A 90 -19.77 -16.86 20.82
CA ARG A 90 -21.03 -16.51 21.48
C ARG A 90 -21.75 -17.78 21.93
N GLN A 91 -22.52 -17.70 23.02
CA GLN A 91 -23.33 -18.81 23.52
C GLN A 91 -24.18 -19.40 22.37
N GLY A 92 -23.96 -20.68 22.04
CA GLY A 92 -24.62 -21.38 20.93
C GLY A 92 -23.82 -21.47 19.62
N GLN A 93 -22.69 -20.77 19.47
CA GLN A 93 -21.73 -21.01 18.38
C GLN A 93 -20.67 -22.03 18.80
N LYS A 94 -20.30 -22.93 17.87
CA LYS A 94 -19.39 -24.05 18.14
C LYS A 94 -17.90 -23.69 18.11
N GLN A 95 -17.51 -22.54 17.56
CA GLN A 95 -16.09 -22.25 17.29
C GLN A 95 -15.73 -20.78 17.56
N GLY A 96 -14.70 -20.57 18.38
CA GLY A 96 -13.97 -19.31 18.46
C GLY A 96 -12.87 -19.24 17.40
N LEU A 97 -12.44 -18.04 17.05
CA LEU A 97 -11.35 -17.80 16.11
C LEU A 97 -10.23 -17.05 16.81
N THR A 98 -8.98 -17.46 16.56
CA THR A 98 -7.80 -16.70 16.99
C THR A 98 -7.04 -16.24 15.76
N THR A 99 -6.77 -14.94 15.66
CA THR A 99 -5.99 -14.34 14.58
C THR A 99 -4.65 -13.90 15.12
N LEU A 100 -3.57 -14.30 14.45
CA LEU A 100 -2.25 -13.72 14.63
C LEU A 100 -2.11 -12.56 13.66
N LEU A 101 -1.75 -11.40 14.17
CA LEU A 101 -1.40 -10.22 13.41
C LEU A 101 0.08 -9.91 13.61
N VAL A 102 0.81 -9.79 12.51
CA VAL A 102 2.24 -9.46 12.48
C VAL A 102 2.39 -8.15 11.71
N LYS A 103 2.66 -7.07 12.42
CA LYS A 103 2.94 -5.76 11.82
C LYS A 103 4.44 -5.53 11.80
N VAL A 104 4.97 -5.15 10.64
CA VAL A 104 6.36 -4.82 10.42
C VAL A 104 6.43 -3.41 9.88
N ARG A 105 7.26 -2.57 10.49
CA ARG A 105 7.64 -1.26 9.95
C ARG A 105 9.13 -1.30 9.63
N PRO A 106 9.50 -1.69 8.39
CA PRO A 106 10.90 -1.70 7.99
C PRO A 106 11.52 -0.33 8.23
N ARG A 107 12.62 -0.30 8.99
CA ARG A 107 13.49 0.87 9.08
C ARG A 107 14.61 0.70 8.06
N GLY A 108 15.08 1.79 7.46
CA GLY A 108 16.21 1.76 6.52
C GLY A 108 15.79 1.95 5.06
N SER A 109 16.47 1.26 4.15
CA SER A 109 16.28 1.43 2.70
C SER A 109 15.05 0.70 2.16
N LEU A 110 14.61 1.07 0.95
CA LEU A 110 13.56 0.35 0.22
C LEU A 110 13.92 -1.13 -0.03
N GLU A 111 15.20 -1.42 -0.25
CA GLU A 111 15.70 -2.79 -0.42
C GLU A 111 15.45 -3.62 0.83
N GLN A 112 15.65 -3.02 2.01
CA GLN A 112 15.32 -3.67 3.28
C GLN A 112 13.81 -3.90 3.40
N ALA A 113 12.98 -2.95 2.97
CA ALA A 113 11.53 -3.13 2.96
C ALA A 113 11.07 -4.26 2.00
N PHE A 114 11.66 -4.38 0.81
CA PHE A 114 11.38 -5.48 -0.13
C PHE A 114 11.83 -6.84 0.43
N LEU A 115 12.95 -6.87 1.16
CA LEU A 115 13.38 -8.07 1.87
C LEU A 115 12.34 -8.46 2.94
N TRP A 116 11.85 -7.49 3.72
CA TRP A 116 10.82 -7.73 4.73
C TRP A 116 9.50 -8.22 4.13
N GLU A 117 9.07 -7.68 2.99
CA GLU A 117 7.90 -8.20 2.25
C GLU A 117 8.09 -9.69 1.91
N SER A 118 9.27 -10.05 1.39
CA SER A 118 9.59 -11.44 1.02
C SER A 118 9.62 -12.37 2.23
N VAL A 119 10.20 -11.91 3.35
CA VAL A 119 10.24 -12.68 4.61
C VAL A 119 8.83 -12.88 5.17
N LEU A 120 8.01 -11.83 5.18
CA LEU A 120 6.65 -11.89 5.69
C LEU A 120 5.78 -12.82 4.84
N LYS A 121 5.83 -12.72 3.50
CA LYS A 121 5.14 -13.66 2.61
C LYS A 121 5.51 -15.10 2.87
N LYS A 122 6.81 -15.40 2.95
CA LYS A 122 7.29 -16.76 3.23
C LYS A 122 6.80 -17.27 4.58
N PHE A 123 6.78 -16.41 5.60
CA PHE A 123 6.21 -16.74 6.91
C PHE A 123 4.73 -17.12 6.79
N LEU A 124 3.94 -16.30 6.10
CA LEU A 124 2.50 -16.53 5.92
C LEU A 124 2.22 -17.82 5.11
N GLU A 125 2.95 -18.04 4.02
CA GLU A 125 2.84 -19.24 3.17
C GLU A 125 3.17 -20.52 3.94
N THR A 126 4.19 -20.49 4.79
CA THR A 126 4.61 -21.66 5.59
C THR A 126 3.57 -22.02 6.65
N ALA A 127 2.66 -21.11 7.01
CA ALA A 127 1.63 -21.38 8.01
C ALA A 127 0.56 -22.36 7.49
N GLY A 128 0.39 -22.52 6.16
CA GLY A 128 -0.57 -23.47 5.58
C GLY A 128 -2.02 -23.23 6.01
N ARG A 129 -2.36 -21.98 6.36
CA ARG A 129 -3.65 -21.55 6.90
C ARG A 129 -4.23 -20.41 6.07
N GLU A 130 -5.48 -20.06 6.34
CA GLU A 130 -6.05 -18.82 5.83
C GLU A 130 -5.21 -17.64 6.34
N GLN A 131 -4.73 -16.84 5.40
CA GLN A 131 -3.76 -15.78 5.63
C GLN A 131 -3.99 -14.64 4.66
N GLY A 132 -3.44 -13.47 5.00
CA GLY A 132 -3.36 -12.38 4.05
C GLY A 132 -2.28 -11.38 4.40
N LEU A 133 -2.02 -10.52 3.42
CA LEU A 133 -1.00 -9.48 3.46
C LEU A 133 -1.66 -8.13 3.14
N SER A 134 -1.39 -7.15 3.99
CA SER A 134 -1.66 -5.74 3.75
C SER A 134 -0.35 -4.97 3.71
N LEU A 135 -0.27 -3.97 2.85
CA LEU A 135 0.90 -3.14 2.62
C LEU A 135 0.43 -1.70 2.54
N THR A 136 1.14 -0.79 3.18
CA THR A 136 0.93 0.65 3.06
C THR A 136 2.25 1.31 2.73
N VAL A 137 2.26 2.13 1.68
CA VAL A 137 3.34 3.06 1.37
C VAL A 137 2.86 4.46 1.69
N SER A 138 3.55 5.16 2.59
CA SER A 138 3.32 6.57 2.86
C SER A 138 4.34 7.43 2.14
N GLY A 139 3.93 8.64 1.80
CA GLY A 139 4.83 9.62 1.21
C GLY A 139 4.29 11.02 1.30
N LYS A 140 5.09 11.93 0.76
CA LYS A 140 4.88 13.37 0.80
C LYS A 140 4.98 13.96 -0.58
N ILE A 141 4.07 14.88 -0.89
CA ILE A 141 4.16 15.74 -2.05
C ILE A 141 4.52 17.14 -1.57
N PRO A 142 5.56 17.79 -2.13
CA PRO A 142 5.89 19.16 -1.78
C PRO A 142 4.72 20.12 -2.08
N GLY A 143 4.37 20.94 -1.10
CA GLY A 143 3.25 21.87 -1.18
C GLY A 143 1.90 21.27 -0.77
N GLU A 144 0.93 22.16 -0.56
CA GLU A 144 -0.43 21.80 -0.21
C GLU A 144 -1.26 21.68 -1.48
N LEU A 145 -1.82 20.49 -1.72
CA LEU A 145 -2.76 20.26 -2.80
C LEU A 145 -4.15 20.74 -2.35
N GLU A 146 -4.75 21.60 -3.17
CA GLU A 146 -6.15 21.98 -3.03
C GLU A 146 -7.07 20.76 -3.26
N PRO A 147 -8.30 20.74 -2.73
CA PRO A 147 -9.18 19.57 -2.79
C PRO A 147 -9.35 18.97 -4.21
N GLU A 148 -9.49 19.82 -5.24
CA GLU A 148 -9.58 19.36 -6.62
C GLU A 148 -8.29 18.68 -7.10
N GLN A 149 -7.12 19.18 -6.68
CA GLN A 149 -5.83 18.61 -7.00
C GLN A 149 -5.59 17.29 -6.25
N GLN A 150 -6.03 17.18 -5.00
CA GLN A 150 -5.99 15.93 -4.24
C GLN A 150 -6.79 14.83 -4.96
N LEU A 151 -8.02 15.16 -5.39
CA LEU A 151 -8.86 14.24 -6.13
C LEU A 151 -8.26 13.87 -7.49
N ALA A 152 -7.71 14.85 -8.22
CA ALA A 152 -7.04 14.61 -9.49
C ALA A 152 -5.81 13.70 -9.33
N TRP A 153 -5.01 13.93 -8.29
CA TRP A 153 -3.84 13.11 -7.97
C TRP A 153 -4.25 11.68 -7.63
N ALA A 154 -5.19 11.49 -6.69
CA ALA A 154 -5.62 10.15 -6.26
C ALA A 154 -6.25 9.34 -7.41
N ARG A 155 -7.05 9.99 -8.26
CA ARG A 155 -7.57 9.37 -9.51
C ARG A 155 -6.45 9.07 -10.50
N GLY A 156 -5.44 9.93 -10.58
CA GLY A 156 -4.25 9.76 -11.39
C GLY A 156 -3.50 8.48 -11.03
N VAL A 157 -3.23 8.27 -9.74
CA VAL A 157 -2.59 7.05 -9.21
C VAL A 157 -3.38 5.80 -9.57
N LEU A 158 -4.69 5.79 -9.31
CA LEU A 158 -5.54 4.65 -9.66
C LEU A 158 -5.58 4.38 -11.17
N ARG A 159 -5.64 5.42 -12.00
CA ARG A 159 -5.62 5.28 -13.46
C ARG A 159 -4.28 4.75 -13.96
N GLN A 160 -3.17 5.22 -13.40
CA GLN A 160 -1.83 4.72 -13.72
C GLN A 160 -1.69 3.26 -13.35
N ALA A 161 -2.31 2.83 -12.26
CA ALA A 161 -2.40 1.43 -11.88
C ALA A 161 -3.31 0.60 -12.82
N GLY A 162 -3.80 1.14 -13.93
CA GLY A 162 -4.80 0.50 -14.80
C GLY A 162 -6.11 0.16 -14.06
N GLY A 163 -6.35 0.85 -12.95
CA GLY A 163 -7.44 0.55 -12.03
C GLY A 163 -8.67 1.41 -12.26
N ARG A 164 -9.76 1.00 -11.62
CA ARG A 164 -11.02 1.75 -11.55
C ARG A 164 -11.32 2.12 -10.10
N VAL A 165 -11.89 3.30 -9.89
CA VAL A 165 -12.45 3.71 -8.60
C VAL A 165 -13.73 2.89 -8.36
N ILE A 166 -13.86 2.32 -7.17
CA ILE A 166 -15.05 1.58 -6.71
C ILE A 166 -15.86 2.45 -5.75
N THR A 167 -15.17 3.05 -4.77
CA THR A 167 -15.76 3.93 -3.78
C THR A 167 -14.82 5.10 -3.46
N SER A 168 -15.40 6.18 -2.95
CA SER A 168 -14.69 7.36 -2.46
C SER A 168 -15.27 7.77 -1.10
N LEU A 169 -14.40 8.15 -0.19
CA LEU A 169 -14.73 8.78 1.09
C LEU A 169 -14.01 10.12 1.14
N GLU A 170 -14.77 11.19 1.31
CA GLU A 170 -14.24 12.54 1.44
C GLU A 170 -14.73 13.11 2.77
N THR A 171 -13.80 13.66 3.52
CA THR A 171 -14.04 14.29 4.82
C THR A 171 -13.23 15.59 4.89
N GLU A 172 -13.46 16.39 5.93
CA GLU A 172 -12.64 17.57 6.20
C GLU A 172 -11.15 17.25 6.44
N LYS A 173 -10.84 16.00 6.84
CA LYS A 173 -9.49 15.58 7.21
C LYS A 173 -8.74 14.86 6.09
N TYR A 174 -9.43 14.17 5.21
CA TYR A 174 -8.79 13.38 4.17
C TYR A 174 -9.77 13.02 3.04
N LEU A 175 -9.18 12.73 1.90
CA LEU A 175 -9.78 12.02 0.77
C LEU A 175 -9.24 10.59 0.73
N SER A 176 -10.11 9.59 0.56
CA SER A 176 -9.72 8.19 0.38
C SER A 176 -10.50 7.56 -0.78
N LEU A 177 -9.79 7.02 -1.77
CA LEU A 177 -10.34 6.31 -2.91
C LEU A 177 -10.00 4.83 -2.79
N THR A 178 -11.00 3.96 -2.90
CA THR A 178 -10.81 2.51 -2.97
C THR A 178 -11.10 2.04 -4.38
N GLY A 179 -10.19 1.23 -4.92
CA GLY A 179 -10.16 0.82 -6.30
C GLY A 179 -9.86 -0.66 -6.49
N PHE A 180 -9.94 -1.07 -7.76
CA PHE A 180 -9.48 -2.37 -8.22
C PHE A 180 -8.55 -2.21 -9.41
N THR A 181 -7.42 -2.92 -9.38
CA THR A 181 -6.48 -3.07 -10.50
C THR A 181 -6.28 -4.56 -10.84
N PRO A 182 -6.21 -4.93 -12.13
CA PRO A 182 -5.90 -6.30 -12.53
C PRO A 182 -4.42 -6.68 -12.33
N PHE A 183 -3.54 -5.72 -12.01
CA PHE A 183 -2.09 -5.97 -11.87
C PHE A 183 -1.68 -6.49 -10.48
N LEU A 184 -2.59 -6.45 -9.51
CA LEU A 184 -2.40 -7.03 -8.18
C LEU A 184 -3.21 -8.33 -8.06
N PRO A 185 -2.60 -9.43 -7.59
CA PRO A 185 -3.17 -10.78 -7.72
C PRO A 185 -4.35 -11.05 -6.78
N ASP A 186 -4.33 -10.54 -5.54
CA ASP A 186 -5.41 -10.76 -4.59
C ASP A 186 -6.31 -9.52 -4.43
N PHE A 187 -7.46 -9.74 -3.81
CA PHE A 187 -8.47 -8.72 -3.58
C PHE A 187 -9.29 -9.05 -2.34
N LEU A 188 -9.86 -8.03 -1.73
CA LEU A 188 -10.93 -8.16 -0.75
C LEU A 188 -12.29 -8.02 -1.43
N TRP A 189 -13.28 -8.72 -0.86
CA TRP A 189 -14.67 -8.50 -1.21
C TRP A 189 -15.27 -7.51 -0.22
N ASP A 190 -15.69 -6.33 -0.69
CA ASP A 190 -16.31 -5.30 0.17
C ASP A 190 -17.81 -5.55 0.44
N GLY A 191 -18.31 -6.72 0.03
CA GLY A 191 -19.72 -7.10 0.05
C GLY A 191 -20.40 -6.94 -1.31
N ARG A 192 -19.89 -6.08 -2.20
CA ARG A 192 -20.48 -5.79 -3.53
C ARG A 192 -19.49 -5.92 -4.68
N SER A 193 -18.21 -5.65 -4.44
CA SER A 193 -17.16 -5.56 -5.45
C SER A 193 -15.83 -6.09 -4.93
N LYS A 194 -14.96 -6.47 -5.87
CA LYS A 194 -13.54 -6.71 -5.60
C LYS A 194 -12.83 -5.39 -5.44
N VAL A 195 -12.01 -5.26 -4.40
CA VAL A 195 -11.12 -4.12 -4.14
C VAL A 195 -9.73 -4.61 -3.80
N ASN A 196 -8.69 -3.93 -4.29
CA ASN A 196 -7.31 -4.31 -4.00
C ASN A 196 -6.33 -3.14 -4.07
N LEU A 197 -6.81 -1.91 -4.05
CA LEU A 197 -5.94 -0.74 -4.01
C LEU A 197 -6.68 0.39 -3.29
N ASN A 198 -6.01 1.08 -2.39
CA ASN A 198 -6.57 2.21 -1.67
C ASN A 198 -5.59 3.38 -1.71
N VAL A 199 -6.06 4.55 -2.11
CA VAL A 199 -5.27 5.78 -2.17
C VAL A 199 -5.87 6.77 -1.19
N ALA A 200 -5.08 7.32 -0.28
CA ALA A 200 -5.54 8.39 0.59
C ALA A 200 -4.63 9.62 0.50
N VAL A 201 -5.25 10.77 0.70
CA VAL A 201 -4.60 12.09 0.74
C VAL A 201 -5.10 12.77 2.01
N VAL A 202 -4.19 13.17 2.90
CA VAL A 202 -4.55 13.82 4.16
C VAL A 202 -4.49 15.33 3.99
N CYS A 203 -5.58 15.98 4.35
CA CYS A 203 -5.69 17.43 4.40
C CYS A 203 -4.94 17.93 5.64
N SER A 204 -3.78 18.54 5.43
CA SER A 204 -3.03 19.20 6.51
C SER A 204 -2.73 20.66 6.15
N PRO A 205 -3.72 21.56 6.30
CA PRO A 205 -3.55 22.97 6.00
C PRO A 205 -2.43 23.60 6.83
N GLY A 206 -1.54 24.34 6.19
CA GLY A 206 -0.40 25.02 6.82
C GLY A 206 0.81 24.13 7.12
N SER A 207 0.82 22.86 6.69
CA SER A 207 1.96 21.95 6.86
C SER A 207 3.05 22.14 5.80
N GLY A 208 2.74 22.79 4.68
CA GLY A 208 3.65 22.97 3.53
C GLY A 208 3.90 21.70 2.71
N GLU A 209 3.25 20.59 3.04
CA GLU A 209 3.37 19.29 2.37
C GLU A 209 2.00 18.60 2.32
N THR A 210 1.78 17.75 1.33
CA THR A 210 0.59 16.89 1.27
C THR A 210 0.99 15.47 1.60
N LEU A 211 0.41 14.89 2.66
CA LEU A 211 0.64 13.50 3.03
C LEU A 211 -0.25 12.59 2.19
N VAL A 212 0.35 11.53 1.66
CA VAL A 212 -0.31 10.58 0.78
C VAL A 212 0.01 9.15 1.17
N TYR A 213 -0.95 8.27 0.93
CA TYR A 213 -0.88 6.86 1.30
C TYR A 213 -1.40 6.01 0.16
N LEU A 214 -0.71 4.90 -0.10
CA LEU A 214 -1.12 3.87 -1.05
C LEU A 214 -1.10 2.51 -0.37
N GLY A 215 -2.28 1.91 -0.25
CA GLY A 215 -2.51 0.64 0.42
C GLY A 215 -2.89 -0.50 -0.53
N TYR A 216 -2.43 -1.71 -0.23
CA TYR A 216 -2.88 -2.97 -0.80
C TYR A 216 -3.30 -3.91 0.33
N PRO A 217 -4.43 -4.62 0.23
CA PRO A 217 -5.60 -4.23 -0.57
C PRO A 217 -6.23 -2.92 -0.04
N LEU A 218 -5.98 -2.58 1.23
CA LEU A 218 -6.38 -1.37 1.92
C LEU A 218 -5.21 -0.81 2.75
N ILE A 219 -5.29 0.46 3.16
CA ILE A 219 -4.34 1.05 4.10
C ILE A 219 -4.54 0.43 5.50
N SER A 220 -3.46 -0.04 6.13
CA SER A 220 -3.48 -0.76 7.42
C SER A 220 -3.15 0.10 8.65
N CYS A 221 -2.74 1.35 8.43
CA CYS A 221 -2.36 2.29 9.48
C CYS A 221 -3.35 3.44 9.61
N GLU A 222 -3.27 4.16 10.71
CA GLU A 222 -3.97 5.43 10.89
C GLU A 222 -3.31 6.53 10.05
N TYR A 223 -4.12 7.47 9.56
CA TYR A 223 -3.71 8.67 8.83
C TYR A 223 -4.73 9.81 9.03
#